data_AF-A0A7M4EMG5-F1
#
_entry.id   AF-A0A7M4EMG5-F1
#
_cell.length_a   1.000
_cell.length_b   1.000
_cell.length_c   1.000
_cell.angle_alpha   90.00
_cell.angle_beta   90.00
_cell.angle_gamma   90.00
#
_symmetry.space_group_name_H-M   'P 1'
#
loop_
_entity.id
_entity.type
_entity.pdbx_description
1 polymer ?
#
loop_
_entity_poly.entity_id
_entity_poly.type
_entity_poly.pdbx_seq_one_letter_code
_entity_poly.pdbx_strand_id
1 'polypeptide(L)'
;MSGFIINVDFSLHETSKKRSDGNQKHQRFVRRRRFLERKGFLKKKQLPAPQQQSHPAPKGQVSHQGQPRKKRLAETGTDQDSFHTSGFSHAPRTLPKGKDGCRVVQVGRAVDSSSQLTCFPSKVKKVAGSMKSLAGVHREALLSEYDSGLSAAPISSKSSKLVAIDCEMVGTGPGGRSSDLARCSIVNYHGDVVYDKYIRPIHPITNYRTRWSGIRKHHMKSAVPFKTAQKEILKLLAGKVVVGHAIHNDFKALKYFHPKMATRDTAQIPLLNRRAGFPEHEAASLKRLTKQLLHRDIQVGRDGHSSVEDARATMELYKMIETEWEKHLALSRQQE
;
A
#
# COMPACT_ATOMS: atom_id res chain seq x y z
N MET A 1 -4.68 6.46 -83.35
CA MET A 1 -3.24 6.63 -83.06
C MET A 1 -3.11 6.64 -81.54
N SER A 2 -3.08 5.45 -80.96
CA SER A 2 -1.89 4.83 -80.34
C SER A 2 -1.60 5.43 -78.96
N GLY A 3 -2.11 4.73 -77.94
CA GLY A 3 -1.98 5.09 -76.53
C GLY A 3 -0.55 4.95 -76.01
N PHE A 4 -0.22 5.85 -75.09
CA PHE A 4 1.02 5.83 -74.32
C PHE A 4 0.99 4.67 -73.32
N ILE A 5 1.96 3.76 -73.45
CA ILE A 5 2.26 2.72 -72.47
C ILE A 5 3.26 3.31 -71.46
N ILE A 6 2.86 3.42 -70.20
CA ILE A 6 3.76 3.75 -69.09
C ILE A 6 4.21 2.43 -68.46
N ASN A 7 5.50 2.12 -68.60
CA ASN A 7 6.18 1.07 -67.83
C ASN A 7 6.35 1.56 -66.38
N VAL A 8 5.63 0.94 -65.45
CA VAL A 8 5.87 1.10 -64.01
C VAL A 8 6.66 -0.12 -63.54
N ASP A 9 7.95 0.09 -63.28
CA ASP A 9 8.85 -0.87 -62.65
C ASP A 9 8.38 -1.18 -61.22
N PHE A 10 7.97 -2.42 -60.98
CA PHE A 10 7.59 -2.94 -59.67
C PHE A 10 8.78 -3.70 -59.05
N SER A 11 9.83 -2.96 -58.74
CA SER A 11 10.94 -3.48 -57.94
C SER A 11 10.47 -3.78 -56.51
N LEU A 12 10.17 -5.06 -56.27
CA LEU A 12 9.87 -5.62 -54.95
C LEU A 12 11.09 -5.46 -54.03
N HIS A 13 11.06 -4.44 -53.18
CA HIS A 13 11.96 -4.38 -52.03
C HIS A 13 11.45 -5.37 -50.98
N GLU A 14 12.13 -6.51 -50.87
CA GLU A 14 11.98 -7.47 -49.76
C GLU A 14 12.15 -6.73 -48.42
N THR A 15 11.04 -6.59 -47.69
CA THR A 15 11.11 -6.18 -46.28
C THR A 15 11.55 -7.39 -45.46
N SER A 16 12.81 -7.35 -45.04
CA SER A 16 13.37 -8.33 -44.12
C SER A 16 12.48 -8.46 -42.87
N LYS A 17 11.90 -9.64 -42.69
CA LYS A 17 11.20 -10.04 -41.46
C LYS A 17 12.18 -9.90 -40.29
N LYS A 18 11.99 -8.89 -39.43
CA LYS A 18 12.59 -8.83 -38.08
C LYS A 18 12.07 -10.00 -37.23
N ARG A 19 12.67 -11.17 -37.38
CA ARG A 19 12.70 -12.22 -36.35
C ARG A 19 13.93 -11.94 -35.48
N SER A 20 13.75 -11.76 -34.17
CA SER A 20 14.64 -12.36 -33.14
C SER A 20 14.60 -11.77 -31.71
N ASP A 21 13.73 -10.82 -31.34
CA ASP A 21 13.74 -10.36 -29.93
C ASP A 21 13.17 -11.41 -28.95
N GLY A 22 12.34 -12.34 -29.45
CA GLY A 22 11.88 -13.51 -28.68
C GLY A 22 13.00 -14.49 -28.32
N ASN A 23 14.11 -14.50 -29.06
CA ASN A 23 15.18 -15.48 -28.88
C ASN A 23 16.09 -15.12 -27.70
N GLN A 24 16.32 -13.82 -27.44
CA GLN A 24 17.26 -13.40 -26.41
C GLN A 24 16.72 -13.64 -24.99
N LYS A 25 15.43 -13.39 -24.76
CA LYS A 25 14.76 -13.71 -23.48
C LYS A 25 14.74 -15.23 -23.22
N HIS A 26 14.45 -16.02 -24.25
CA HIS A 26 14.47 -17.48 -24.16
C HIS A 26 15.88 -18.01 -23.84
N GLN A 27 16.91 -17.50 -24.52
CA GLN A 27 18.31 -17.89 -24.24
C GLN A 27 18.75 -17.55 -22.82
N ARG A 28 18.36 -16.38 -22.29
CA ARG A 28 18.64 -16.00 -20.89
C ARG A 28 17.95 -16.93 -19.91
N PHE A 29 16.69 -17.29 -20.17
CA PHE A 29 15.95 -18.26 -19.38
C PHE A 29 16.62 -19.64 -19.39
N VAL A 30 16.98 -20.17 -20.56
CA VAL A 30 17.64 -21.49 -20.71
C VAL A 30 18.99 -21.50 -20.01
N ARG A 31 19.80 -20.43 -20.14
CA ARG A 31 21.09 -20.30 -19.44
C ARG A 31 20.91 -20.29 -17.92
N ARG A 32 19.91 -19.56 -17.41
CA ARG A 32 19.59 -19.52 -15.97
C ARG A 32 19.08 -20.86 -15.44
N ARG A 33 18.25 -21.57 -16.21
CA ARG A 33 17.74 -22.91 -15.85
C ARG A 33 18.87 -23.92 -15.71
N ARG A 34 19.75 -24.00 -16.72
CA ARG A 34 20.92 -24.90 -16.70
C ARG A 34 21.90 -24.60 -15.56
N PHE A 35 22.03 -23.32 -15.18
CA PHE A 35 22.83 -22.93 -14.03
C PHE A 35 22.24 -23.43 -12.70
N LEU A 36 20.91 -23.29 -12.53
CA LEU A 36 20.21 -23.77 -11.34
C LEU A 36 20.17 -25.30 -11.24
N GLU A 37 20.05 -26.00 -12.37
CA GLU A 37 20.19 -27.46 -12.44
C GLU A 37 21.58 -27.92 -11.99
N ARG A 38 22.67 -27.29 -12.50
CA ARG A 38 24.05 -27.60 -12.09
C ARG A 38 24.33 -27.32 -10.62
N LYS A 39 23.65 -26.35 -10.03
CA LYS A 39 23.77 -26.01 -8.61
C LYS A 39 22.82 -26.82 -7.70
N GLY A 40 22.07 -27.77 -8.26
CA GLY A 40 21.17 -28.64 -7.49
C GLY A 40 19.91 -27.96 -6.94
N PHE A 41 19.60 -26.74 -7.40
CA PHE A 41 18.44 -25.98 -6.93
C PHE A 41 17.11 -26.39 -7.58
N LEU A 42 17.13 -27.23 -8.61
CA LEU A 42 15.94 -27.76 -9.30
C LEU A 42 15.83 -29.28 -9.11
N LYS A 43 14.76 -29.76 -8.47
CA LYS A 43 14.46 -31.21 -8.34
C LYS A 43 13.76 -31.72 -9.60
N LYS A 44 14.08 -32.95 -10.06
CA LYS A 44 13.70 -33.60 -11.33
C LYS A 44 12.19 -33.74 -11.67
N LYS A 45 11.25 -33.16 -10.92
CA LYS A 45 9.79 -33.44 -11.06
C LYS A 45 8.97 -32.36 -11.77
N GLN A 46 9.56 -31.56 -12.66
CA GLN A 46 8.80 -30.64 -13.52
C GLN A 46 9.26 -30.76 -14.98
N LEU A 47 8.79 -31.79 -15.68
CA LEU A 47 8.90 -31.93 -17.13
C LEU A 47 7.50 -32.26 -17.69
N PRO A 48 7.00 -31.58 -18.73
CA PRO A 48 5.90 -32.08 -19.54
C PRO A 48 6.37 -33.29 -20.37
N ALA A 49 5.46 -34.23 -20.67
CA ALA A 49 5.76 -35.41 -21.46
C ALA A 49 6.18 -35.06 -22.91
N PRO A 50 7.07 -35.84 -23.56
CA PRO A 50 7.49 -35.58 -24.94
C PRO A 50 6.35 -35.85 -25.93
N GLN A 51 6.08 -34.89 -26.83
CA GLN A 51 5.26 -35.11 -28.01
C GLN A 51 6.06 -35.93 -29.03
N GLN A 52 5.57 -37.14 -29.34
CA GLN A 52 6.09 -37.97 -30.42
C GLN A 52 5.63 -37.40 -31.76
N GLN A 53 6.57 -37.18 -32.68
CA GLN A 53 6.30 -36.82 -34.07
C GLN A 53 5.83 -38.06 -34.84
N SER A 54 4.69 -37.91 -35.52
CA SER A 54 4.10 -38.89 -36.43
C SER A 54 4.81 -38.89 -37.79
N HIS A 55 5.23 -40.05 -38.26
CA HIS A 55 5.53 -40.34 -39.68
C HIS A 55 4.60 -41.45 -40.19
N PRO A 56 4.32 -41.50 -41.52
CA PRO A 56 3.14 -42.17 -42.07
C PRO A 56 3.31 -43.69 -42.24
N ALA A 57 2.18 -44.38 -42.22
CA ALA A 57 2.05 -45.83 -42.27
C ALA A 57 2.32 -46.46 -43.65
N PRO A 58 2.69 -47.75 -43.68
CA PRO A 58 2.23 -48.68 -44.70
C PRO A 58 1.30 -49.77 -44.12
N LYS A 59 0.46 -50.27 -45.02
CA LYS A 59 -0.65 -51.21 -44.84
C LYS A 59 -0.17 -52.62 -44.42
N GLY A 60 -0.98 -53.33 -43.62
CA GLY A 60 -0.89 -54.80 -43.55
C GLY A 60 -1.48 -55.47 -42.32
N GLN A 61 -2.71 -56.00 -42.49
CA GLN A 61 -3.22 -57.30 -42.01
C GLN A 61 -3.33 -57.67 -40.50
N VAL A 62 -4.61 -57.76 -40.10
CA VAL A 62 -5.35 -58.85 -39.41
C VAL A 62 -4.89 -59.43 -38.04
N SER A 63 -5.90 -59.51 -37.17
CA SER A 63 -6.27 -60.60 -36.22
C SER A 63 -5.95 -60.51 -34.71
N HIS A 64 -7.06 -60.47 -33.98
CA HIS A 64 -7.47 -61.28 -32.82
C HIS A 64 -6.89 -61.07 -31.41
N GLN A 65 -7.86 -60.70 -30.54
CA GLN A 65 -8.25 -61.32 -29.26
C GLN A 65 -7.33 -61.23 -28.04
N GLY A 66 -7.97 -60.93 -26.90
CA GLY A 66 -7.59 -61.51 -25.60
C GLY A 66 -7.38 -60.54 -24.44
N GLN A 67 -8.44 -60.22 -23.70
CA GLN A 67 -8.38 -60.18 -22.22
C GLN A 67 -8.08 -61.61 -21.70
N PRO A 68 -7.65 -61.91 -20.43
CA PRO A 68 -8.09 -61.22 -19.20
C PRO A 68 -7.19 -61.24 -17.92
N ARG A 69 -7.56 -60.34 -16.98
CA ARG A 69 -7.75 -60.49 -15.50
C ARG A 69 -6.74 -61.16 -14.53
N LYS A 70 -6.86 -60.65 -13.27
CA LYS A 70 -6.55 -61.21 -11.91
C LYS A 70 -5.10 -61.02 -11.43
N LYS A 71 -4.75 -60.83 -10.15
CA LYS A 71 -5.37 -60.87 -8.80
C LYS A 71 -4.40 -60.12 -7.85
N ARG A 72 -4.87 -59.28 -6.91
CA ARG A 72 -4.90 -59.51 -5.43
C ARG A 72 -3.61 -60.07 -4.81
N LEU A 73 -2.99 -59.37 -3.86
CA LEU A 73 -3.05 -59.69 -2.41
C LEU A 73 -2.31 -58.62 -1.55
N ALA A 74 -2.68 -58.57 -0.28
CA ALA A 74 -2.21 -57.68 0.79
C ALA A 74 -1.23 -58.41 1.73
N GLU A 75 -0.64 -57.66 2.67
CA GLU A 75 -0.22 -57.99 4.07
C GLU A 75 1.01 -57.14 4.47
N THR A 76 0.89 -56.17 5.39
CA THR A 76 1.06 -56.19 6.87
C THR A 76 2.48 -56.43 7.37
N GLY A 77 2.93 -55.57 8.29
CA GLY A 77 4.18 -55.73 9.04
C GLY A 77 4.55 -54.46 9.81
N THR A 78 4.24 -54.46 11.11
CA THR A 78 4.61 -53.52 12.17
C THR A 78 6.12 -53.52 12.46
N ASP A 79 6.65 -52.43 13.03
CA ASP A 79 7.37 -52.51 14.32
C ASP A 79 7.72 -51.12 14.88
N GLN A 80 7.56 -51.02 16.20
CA GLN A 80 8.01 -49.94 17.08
C GLN A 80 9.42 -50.27 17.55
N ASP A 81 10.27 -49.25 17.80
CA ASP A 81 11.04 -49.23 19.05
C ASP A 81 11.67 -47.87 19.35
N SER A 82 12.06 -47.71 20.62
CA SER A 82 12.13 -46.46 21.35
C SER A 82 13.45 -46.30 22.14
N PHE A 83 13.76 -45.04 22.50
CA PHE A 83 14.69 -44.53 23.52
C PHE A 83 16.22 -44.78 23.42
N HIS A 84 17.01 -43.68 23.40
CA HIS A 84 17.82 -43.28 24.58
C HIS A 84 18.36 -41.84 24.49
N THR A 85 18.49 -41.28 25.70
CA THR A 85 18.90 -39.96 26.18
C THR A 85 20.41 -39.71 26.19
N SER A 86 20.84 -38.44 26.05
CA SER A 86 21.93 -37.86 26.87
C SER A 86 21.98 -36.32 26.72
N GLY A 87 21.91 -35.60 27.85
CA GLY A 87 22.15 -34.16 27.90
C GLY A 87 23.61 -33.82 28.18
N PHE A 88 24.00 -32.57 27.90
CA PHE A 88 25.14 -31.89 28.52
C PHE A 88 24.85 -30.38 28.60
N SER A 89 25.09 -29.84 29.79
CA SER A 89 25.00 -28.43 30.18
C SER A 89 26.37 -27.97 30.66
N HIS A 90 26.84 -26.78 30.26
CA HIS A 90 27.80 -25.99 31.06
C HIS A 90 27.75 -24.48 30.74
N ALA A 91 27.26 -23.74 31.73
CA ALA A 91 27.67 -22.46 32.36
C ALA A 91 28.36 -21.28 31.59
N PRO A 92 28.15 -20.02 32.08
CA PRO A 92 28.64 -18.77 31.46
C PRO A 92 30.01 -18.31 32.01
N ARG A 93 30.70 -17.41 31.29
CA ARG A 93 31.92 -16.73 31.78
C ARG A 93 31.80 -15.20 31.79
N THR A 94 32.42 -14.64 32.80
CA THR A 94 32.48 -13.28 33.32
C THR A 94 33.54 -12.37 32.66
N LEU A 95 33.37 -11.06 32.89
CA LEU A 95 34.23 -9.88 32.66
C LEU A 95 35.76 -10.03 32.89
N PRO A 96 36.53 -9.05 32.36
CA PRO A 96 37.52 -8.34 33.18
C PRO A 96 37.35 -6.79 33.18
N LYS A 97 37.83 -6.20 34.28
CA LYS A 97 37.94 -4.76 34.61
C LYS A 97 39.26 -4.14 34.13
N GLY A 98 39.22 -2.82 33.85
CA GLY A 98 40.31 -1.82 33.97
C GLY A 98 39.67 -0.42 33.80
N LYS A 99 39.62 0.49 34.79
CA LYS A 99 40.67 1.44 35.27
C LYS A 99 41.27 2.21 34.08
N ASP A 100 41.13 3.52 33.88
CA ASP A 100 41.28 4.71 34.75
C ASP A 100 40.31 5.83 34.26
N GLY A 101 39.83 6.82 35.01
CA GLY A 101 40.55 7.87 35.71
C GLY A 101 39.64 9.11 35.77
N CYS A 102 39.41 9.63 36.98
CA CYS A 102 38.60 10.81 37.26
C CYS A 102 39.42 12.09 36.98
N ARG A 103 38.83 13.12 36.36
CA ARG A 103 39.33 14.49 36.48
C ARG A 103 38.19 15.48 36.65
N VAL A 104 38.08 15.94 37.89
CA VAL A 104 37.35 17.12 38.34
C VAL A 104 38.01 18.36 37.74
N VAL A 105 37.20 19.27 37.18
CA VAL A 105 37.53 20.70 37.14
C VAL A 105 36.25 21.47 37.46
N GLN A 106 36.32 22.24 38.54
CA GLN A 106 35.34 23.20 39.02
C GLN A 106 36.00 24.59 38.98
N VAL A 107 35.39 25.55 38.28
CA VAL A 107 35.45 27.02 38.53
C VAL A 107 34.19 27.58 37.84
N GLY A 108 33.14 28.10 38.51
CA GLY A 108 33.02 29.42 39.16
C GLY A 108 32.96 30.53 38.08
N ARG A 109 31.85 31.19 37.75
CA ARG A 109 31.05 32.24 38.45
C ARG A 109 29.82 32.55 37.55
N ALA A 110 28.59 32.53 38.05
CA ALA A 110 27.83 33.65 38.66
C ALA A 110 27.55 34.85 37.72
N VAL A 111 26.29 34.99 37.29
CA VAL A 111 25.50 36.25 37.35
C VAL A 111 24.00 35.93 37.33
N ASP A 112 23.30 36.75 38.09
CA ASP A 112 21.94 36.70 38.60
C ASP A 112 20.91 37.26 37.60
N SER A 113 19.67 36.78 37.63
CA SER A 113 18.45 37.61 37.52
C SER A 113 17.17 36.77 37.58
N SER A 114 16.50 36.99 38.70
CA SER A 114 15.14 36.62 39.09
C SER A 114 14.05 36.89 38.04
N SER A 115 13.11 35.95 37.87
CA SER A 115 11.67 36.27 37.69
C SER A 115 10.76 35.06 37.98
N GLN A 116 10.33 35.05 39.23
CA GLN A 116 9.09 34.54 39.84
C GLN A 116 8.11 33.66 39.03
N LEU A 117 7.87 32.50 39.63
CA LEU A 117 6.67 31.67 39.53
C LEU A 117 5.43 32.39 40.05
N THR A 118 4.31 32.28 39.34
CA THR A 118 2.97 32.39 39.94
C THR A 118 2.09 31.23 39.50
N CYS A 119 1.78 30.36 40.46
CA CYS A 119 0.72 29.38 40.39
C CYS A 119 -0.65 30.07 40.53
N PHE A 120 -1.65 29.66 39.74
CA PHE A 120 -3.04 30.03 39.96
C PHE A 120 -3.87 28.80 40.40
N PRO A 121 -4.72 28.93 41.44
CA PRO A 121 -5.42 27.81 42.03
C PRO A 121 -6.73 27.47 41.32
N SER A 122 -7.03 26.17 41.30
CA SER A 122 -8.31 25.58 40.95
C SER A 122 -9.38 25.94 42.00
N LYS A 123 -10.54 26.43 41.58
CA LYS A 123 -11.76 26.47 42.40
C LYS A 123 -12.94 25.88 41.63
N VAL A 124 -13.30 24.66 42.03
CA VAL A 124 -14.56 23.99 41.69
C VAL A 124 -15.66 24.58 42.59
N LYS A 125 -16.75 25.08 42.00
CA LYS A 125 -17.99 25.39 42.72
C LYS A 125 -19.09 24.44 42.25
N LYS A 126 -19.54 23.61 43.19
CA LYS A 126 -20.76 22.79 43.13
C LYS A 126 -21.93 23.73 43.38
N VAL A 127 -22.92 23.75 42.49
CA VAL A 127 -24.24 24.34 42.77
C VAL A 127 -25.28 23.26 42.57
N ALA A 128 -25.94 22.90 43.66
CA ALA A 128 -27.15 22.11 43.68
C ALA A 128 -28.33 23.06 43.43
N GLY A 129 -29.22 22.71 42.50
CA GLY A 129 -30.40 23.51 42.14
C GLY A 129 -31.53 22.61 41.67
N SER A 130 -32.55 22.55 42.51
CA SER A 130 -33.81 21.80 42.44
C SER A 130 -34.50 21.75 41.07
N MET A 131 -35.03 20.57 40.74
CA MET A 131 -36.08 20.39 39.73
C MET A 131 -37.36 21.14 40.13
N LYS A 132 -37.97 21.84 39.18
CA LYS A 132 -39.42 22.15 39.18
C LYS A 132 -39.96 21.96 37.77
N SER A 133 -41.05 21.18 37.71
CA SER A 133 -41.94 20.98 36.56
C SER A 133 -42.71 22.26 36.28
N LEU A 134 -42.83 22.66 35.01
CA LEU A 134 -43.97 23.43 34.54
C LEU A 134 -44.32 23.02 33.11
N ALA A 135 -45.56 22.56 32.96
CA ALA A 135 -46.18 22.17 31.71
C ALA A 135 -46.65 23.41 30.92
N GLY A 136 -46.52 23.32 29.60
CA GLY A 136 -47.40 23.96 28.60
C GLY A 136 -47.27 25.47 28.40
N VAL A 137 -46.47 25.89 27.41
CA VAL A 137 -46.71 27.14 26.64
C VAL A 137 -46.27 26.92 25.17
N HIS A 138 -47.00 27.57 24.26
CA HIS A 138 -47.17 27.35 22.82
C HIS A 138 -45.91 27.38 21.92
N ARG A 139 -45.97 26.56 20.86
CA ARG A 139 -44.94 26.29 19.82
C ARG A 139 -44.82 27.35 18.70
N GLU A 140 -45.21 28.61 18.91
CA GLU A 140 -45.25 29.60 17.81
C GLU A 140 -44.34 30.83 17.99
N ALA A 141 -43.47 30.88 19.01
CA ALA A 141 -42.64 32.06 19.30
C ALA A 141 -41.12 31.84 19.15
N LEU A 142 -40.66 30.73 18.54
CA LEU A 142 -39.24 30.37 18.48
C LEU A 142 -38.58 30.69 17.12
N LEU A 143 -39.09 31.69 16.40
CA LEU A 143 -38.64 32.04 15.04
C LEU A 143 -38.30 33.53 14.81
N SER A 144 -38.23 34.38 15.84
CA SER A 144 -38.03 35.83 15.60
C SER A 144 -36.94 36.54 16.39
N GLU A 145 -36.01 35.84 17.06
CA GLU A 145 -34.86 36.51 17.71
C GLU A 145 -33.55 35.99 17.13
N TYR A 146 -33.26 36.46 15.92
CA TYR A 146 -31.97 36.32 15.26
C TYR A 146 -31.44 37.72 14.93
N ASP A 147 -31.12 38.53 15.95
CA ASP A 147 -30.19 39.65 15.75
C ASP A 147 -29.51 40.08 17.06
N SER A 148 -28.53 39.30 17.51
CA SER A 148 -27.48 39.80 18.42
C SER A 148 -26.24 38.91 18.35
N GLY A 149 -25.40 39.18 17.36
CA GLY A 149 -23.96 39.41 17.53
C GLY A 149 -23.09 38.47 18.38
N LEU A 150 -23.46 37.20 18.59
CA LEU A 150 -22.59 36.24 19.27
C LEU A 150 -21.74 35.49 18.24
N SER A 151 -20.43 35.62 18.38
CA SER A 151 -19.40 34.92 17.60
C SER A 151 -19.76 33.45 17.45
N ALA A 152 -20.16 33.07 16.22
CA ALA A 152 -20.39 31.69 15.87
C ALA A 152 -19.11 30.89 16.14
N ALA A 153 -19.17 29.95 17.09
CA ALA A 153 -18.19 28.88 17.18
C ALA A 153 -17.97 28.29 15.78
N PRO A 154 -16.73 27.99 15.37
CA PRO A 154 -16.45 27.63 13.99
C PRO A 154 -17.24 26.38 13.65
N ILE A 155 -18.30 26.57 12.84
CA ILE A 155 -18.99 25.48 12.17
C ILE A 155 -17.88 24.79 11.38
N SER A 156 -17.45 23.62 11.84
CA SER A 156 -16.44 22.80 11.16
C SER A 156 -16.92 22.62 9.73
N SER A 157 -16.31 23.39 8.81
CA SER A 157 -16.59 23.32 7.39
C SER A 157 -16.43 21.86 6.98
N LYS A 158 -17.31 21.33 6.11
CA LYS A 158 -17.20 19.93 5.66
C LYS A 158 -15.76 19.59 5.20
N SER A 159 -15.06 20.56 4.61
CA SER A 159 -13.64 20.46 4.19
C SER A 159 -12.65 20.13 5.32
N SER A 160 -12.92 20.54 6.57
CA SER A 160 -12.03 20.27 7.72
C SER A 160 -12.04 18.81 8.19
N LYS A 161 -13.01 18.00 7.71
CA LYS A 161 -13.17 16.59 8.05
C LYS A 161 -12.57 15.63 7.02
N LEU A 162 -12.12 16.10 5.87
CA LEU A 162 -11.54 15.26 4.82
C LEU A 162 -10.02 15.40 4.75
N VAL A 163 -9.36 14.27 4.60
CA VAL A 163 -7.92 14.18 4.32
C VAL A 163 -7.67 13.12 3.26
N ALA A 164 -6.65 13.32 2.43
CA ALA A 164 -6.12 12.26 1.59
C ALA A 164 -4.80 11.75 2.15
N ILE A 165 -4.56 10.45 2.01
CA ILE A 165 -3.36 9.77 2.46
C ILE A 165 -2.76 8.96 1.33
N ASP A 166 -1.44 8.94 1.27
CA ASP A 166 -0.68 7.99 0.47
C ASP A 166 0.61 7.60 1.20
N CYS A 167 1.03 6.35 1.03
CA CYS A 167 2.19 5.76 1.68
C CYS A 167 3.16 5.15 0.68
N GLU A 168 4.45 5.36 0.94
CA GLU A 168 5.51 4.63 0.27
C GLU A 168 5.98 3.45 1.12
N MET A 169 6.08 2.28 0.49
CA MET A 169 6.49 1.04 1.16
C MET A 169 7.86 0.54 0.69
N VAL A 170 8.60 -0.03 1.63
CA VAL A 170 9.85 -0.76 1.38
C VAL A 170 9.65 -2.26 1.64
N GLY A 171 10.52 -3.07 1.05
CA GLY A 171 10.58 -4.50 1.27
C GLY A 171 11.34 -4.86 2.54
N THR A 172 10.70 -5.57 3.46
CA THR A 172 11.30 -6.16 4.67
C THR A 172 11.12 -7.68 4.71
N GLY A 173 11.81 -8.34 5.64
CA GLY A 173 11.75 -9.79 5.83
C GLY A 173 12.43 -10.60 4.70
N PRO A 174 12.31 -11.94 4.73
CA PRO A 174 12.99 -12.82 3.77
C PRO A 174 12.61 -12.51 2.32
N GLY A 175 13.60 -12.05 1.55
CA GLY A 175 13.44 -11.66 0.15
C GLY A 175 12.69 -10.34 -0.08
N GLY A 176 12.47 -9.52 0.95
CA GLY A 176 11.77 -8.25 0.82
C GLY A 176 10.29 -8.38 0.44
N ARG A 177 9.67 -9.51 0.81
CA ARG A 177 8.29 -9.86 0.46
C ARG A 177 7.25 -9.14 1.32
N SER A 178 7.62 -8.72 2.53
CA SER A 178 6.76 -7.86 3.36
C SER A 178 6.86 -6.42 2.89
N SER A 179 5.72 -5.74 2.78
CA SER A 179 5.66 -4.31 2.45
C SER A 179 5.45 -3.53 3.75
N ASP A 180 6.50 -2.87 4.23
CA ASP A 180 6.43 -2.05 5.45
C ASP A 180 6.52 -0.55 5.10
N LEU A 181 5.83 0.27 5.89
CA LEU A 181 5.73 1.72 5.70
C LEU A 181 7.08 2.43 5.84
N ALA A 182 7.43 3.29 4.87
CA ALA A 182 8.68 4.04 4.84
C ALA A 182 8.53 5.56 4.60
N ARG A 183 7.39 6.01 4.09
CA ARG A 183 6.99 7.42 4.07
C ARG A 183 5.46 7.47 4.09
N CYS A 184 4.89 8.47 4.76
CA CYS A 184 3.47 8.73 4.71
C CYS A 184 3.27 10.22 4.50
N SER A 185 2.38 10.55 3.56
CA SER A 185 1.94 11.90 3.28
C SER A 185 0.43 12.00 3.50
N ILE A 186 0.01 13.05 4.20
CA ILE A 186 -1.40 13.40 4.43
C ILE A 186 -1.60 14.83 3.98
N VAL A 187 -2.60 15.05 3.13
CA VAL A 187 -3.01 16.38 2.70
C VAL A 187 -4.43 16.68 3.16
N ASN A 188 -4.70 17.96 3.42
CA ASN A 188 -6.06 18.42 3.72
C ASN A 188 -6.93 18.43 2.45
N TYR A 189 -8.19 18.84 2.60
CA TYR A 189 -9.08 19.01 1.45
C TYR A 189 -8.50 19.93 0.37
N HIS A 190 -7.80 21.02 0.72
CA HIS A 190 -7.24 21.96 -0.26
C HIS A 190 -5.97 21.44 -0.97
N GLY A 191 -5.36 20.34 -0.49
CA GLY A 191 -4.11 19.79 -1.01
C GLY A 191 -2.86 20.27 -0.26
N ASP A 192 -3.03 21.02 0.83
CA ASP A 192 -1.94 21.43 1.70
C ASP A 192 -1.44 20.23 2.51
N VAL A 193 -0.12 20.12 2.65
CA VAL A 193 0.51 19.03 3.39
C VAL A 193 0.32 19.25 4.89
N VAL A 194 -0.34 18.30 5.53
CA VAL A 194 -0.57 18.27 6.98
C VAL A 194 0.43 17.34 7.67
N TYR A 195 0.90 16.33 6.95
CA TYR A 195 1.92 15.40 7.41
C TYR A 195 2.72 14.92 6.21
N ASP A 196 4.05 14.95 6.29
CA ASP A 196 4.94 14.29 5.34
C ASP A 196 6.22 13.92 6.08
N LYS A 197 6.39 12.64 6.37
CA LYS A 197 7.57 12.16 7.10
C LYS A 197 8.04 10.83 6.55
N TYR A 198 9.37 10.67 6.50
CA TYR A 198 10.01 9.37 6.37
C TYR A 198 9.90 8.59 7.67
N ILE A 199 9.62 7.30 7.54
CA ILE A 199 9.29 6.40 8.64
C ILE A 199 10.26 5.24 8.62
N ARG A 200 10.86 4.94 9.78
CA ARG A 200 11.73 3.77 9.93
C ARG A 200 10.87 2.55 10.25
N PRO A 201 10.81 1.53 9.36
CA PRO A 201 10.07 0.30 9.61
C PRO A 201 10.53 -0.41 10.88
N ILE A 202 9.65 -1.26 11.45
CA ILE A 202 10.00 -2.10 12.61
C ILE A 202 11.04 -3.15 12.21
N HIS A 203 10.89 -3.75 11.03
CA HIS A 203 11.80 -4.78 10.55
C HIS A 203 12.92 -4.17 9.70
N PRO A 204 14.10 -4.81 9.65
CA PRO A 204 15.18 -4.38 8.76
C PRO A 204 14.75 -4.33 7.30
N ILE A 205 15.14 -3.25 6.62
CA ILE A 205 14.89 -3.05 5.19
C ILE A 205 15.84 -3.94 4.40
N THR A 206 15.28 -4.81 3.57
CA THR A 206 16.04 -5.67 2.65
C THR A 206 16.01 -5.14 1.21
N ASN A 207 14.98 -4.39 0.84
CA ASN A 207 14.85 -3.80 -0.50
C ASN A 207 14.11 -2.46 -0.40
N TYR A 208 14.73 -1.37 -0.82
CA TYR A 208 14.11 -0.04 -0.78
C TYR A 208 12.99 0.15 -1.80
N ARG A 209 12.93 -0.67 -2.86
CA ARG A 209 11.94 -0.52 -3.93
C ARG A 209 11.96 0.88 -4.57
N THR A 210 13.13 1.53 -4.60
CA THR A 210 13.29 2.95 -4.97
C THR A 210 12.64 3.33 -6.30
N ARG A 211 12.64 2.42 -7.30
CA ARG A 211 11.96 2.64 -8.58
C ARG A 211 10.47 2.98 -8.44
N TRP A 212 9.82 2.45 -7.41
CA TRP A 212 8.42 2.68 -7.10
C TRP A 212 8.28 3.65 -5.95
N SER A 213 9.01 3.44 -4.85
CA SER A 213 8.78 4.16 -3.60
C SER A 213 9.49 5.51 -3.46
N GLY A 214 10.48 5.75 -4.32
CA GLY A 214 11.44 6.84 -4.18
C GLY A 214 12.31 6.81 -2.91
N ILE A 215 12.15 5.80 -2.05
CA ILE A 215 12.89 5.71 -0.79
C ILE A 215 14.34 5.29 -1.06
N ARG A 216 15.27 5.99 -0.41
CA ARG A 216 16.71 5.75 -0.46
C ARG A 216 17.25 5.57 0.95
N LYS A 217 18.40 4.91 1.08
CA LYS A 217 19.05 4.64 2.39
C LYS A 217 19.26 5.90 3.23
N HIS A 218 19.57 7.03 2.61
CA HIS A 218 19.81 8.28 3.33
C HIS A 218 18.53 8.85 3.98
N HIS A 219 17.34 8.61 3.42
CA HIS A 219 16.07 9.01 4.03
C HIS A 219 15.86 8.35 5.41
N MET A 220 16.47 7.18 5.65
CA MET A 220 16.34 6.45 6.91
C MET A 220 17.21 7.00 8.05
N LYS A 221 18.14 7.92 7.77
CA LYS A 221 19.04 8.49 8.79
C LYS A 221 18.29 9.33 9.82
N SER A 222 17.31 10.10 9.37
CA SER A 222 16.46 10.99 10.19
C SER A 222 14.99 10.55 10.24
N ALA A 223 14.70 9.32 9.79
CA ALA A 223 13.33 8.81 9.74
C ALA A 223 12.74 8.59 11.15
N VAL A 224 11.47 8.95 11.29
CA VAL A 224 10.73 8.80 12.54
C VAL A 224 10.46 7.32 12.81
N PRO A 225 10.67 6.78 14.03
CA PRO A 225 10.33 5.40 14.34
C PRO A 225 8.86 5.09 14.07
N PHE A 226 8.56 3.94 13.48
CA PHE A 226 7.21 3.53 13.09
C PHE A 226 6.15 3.78 14.16
N LYS A 227 6.41 3.42 15.43
CA LYS A 227 5.42 3.57 16.51
C LYS A 227 5.08 5.02 16.82
N THR A 228 6.03 5.94 16.68
CA THR A 228 5.81 7.38 16.87
C THR A 228 5.01 7.93 15.70
N ALA A 229 5.46 7.65 14.47
CA ALA A 229 4.77 8.08 13.26
C ALA A 229 3.32 7.55 13.20
N GLN A 230 3.10 6.28 13.56
CA GLN A 230 1.78 5.68 13.62
C GLN A 230 0.85 6.46 14.57
N LYS A 231 1.30 6.81 15.78
CA LYS A 231 0.48 7.59 16.72
C LYS A 231 0.12 8.97 16.16
N GLU A 232 1.08 9.64 15.53
CA GLU A 232 0.87 10.96 14.90
C GLU A 232 -0.14 10.88 13.76
N ILE A 233 0.02 9.89 12.87
CA ILE A 233 -0.89 9.66 11.74
C ILE A 233 -2.29 9.33 12.24
N LEU A 234 -2.44 8.39 13.18
CA LEU A 234 -3.76 8.01 13.69
C LEU A 234 -4.48 9.17 14.39
N LYS A 235 -3.74 10.06 15.07
CA LYS A 235 -4.32 11.29 15.63
C LYS A 235 -4.87 12.20 14.54
N LEU A 236 -4.20 12.30 13.39
CA LEU A 236 -4.67 13.09 12.25
C LEU A 236 -5.87 12.45 11.55
N LEU A 237 -5.95 11.12 11.48
CA LEU A 237 -7.06 10.40 10.84
C LEU A 237 -8.31 10.28 11.72
N ALA A 238 -8.17 10.48 13.04
CA ALA A 238 -9.27 10.30 13.99
C ALA A 238 -10.47 11.21 13.67
N GLY A 239 -11.64 10.60 13.52
CA GLY A 239 -12.91 11.32 13.23
C GLY A 239 -12.98 11.94 11.84
N LYS A 240 -12.05 11.64 10.95
CA LYS A 240 -12.01 12.17 9.57
C LYS A 240 -12.46 11.13 8.56
N VAL A 241 -12.97 11.62 7.44
CA VAL A 241 -13.12 10.83 6.22
C VAL A 241 -11.78 10.79 5.51
N VAL A 242 -11.30 9.59 5.19
CA VAL A 242 -9.99 9.37 4.60
C VAL A 242 -10.14 8.92 3.15
N VAL A 243 -9.57 9.71 2.26
CA VAL A 243 -9.51 9.46 0.82
C VAL A 243 -8.17 8.82 0.47
N GLY A 244 -8.16 7.81 -0.38
CA GLY A 244 -6.94 7.16 -0.86
C GLY A 244 -7.16 6.48 -2.21
N HIS A 245 -6.10 5.90 -2.76
CA HIS A 245 -6.16 5.13 -4.00
C HIS A 245 -5.57 3.73 -3.76
N ALA A 246 -6.42 2.70 -3.81
CA ALA A 246 -6.09 1.36 -3.32
C ALA A 246 -5.64 1.37 -1.84
N ILE A 247 -6.34 2.17 -1.03
CA ILE A 247 -5.97 2.60 0.34
C ILE A 247 -5.81 1.44 1.34
N HIS A 248 -6.36 0.27 1.02
CA HIS A 248 -6.17 -0.93 1.81
C HIS A 248 -4.68 -1.31 1.97
N ASN A 249 -3.84 -0.97 0.98
CA ASN A 249 -2.39 -1.19 1.05
C ASN A 249 -1.74 -0.29 2.12
N ASP A 250 -2.11 0.98 2.15
CA ASP A 250 -1.67 1.98 3.12
C ASP A 250 -2.07 1.59 4.54
N PHE A 251 -3.35 1.26 4.74
CA PHE A 251 -3.87 0.83 6.04
C PHE A 251 -3.20 -0.45 6.53
N LYS A 252 -2.92 -1.40 5.63
CA LYS A 252 -2.15 -2.61 5.96
C LYS A 252 -0.72 -2.26 6.40
N ALA A 253 -0.03 -1.38 5.68
CA ALA A 253 1.32 -0.93 6.03
C ALA A 253 1.35 -0.14 7.36
N LEU A 254 0.31 0.66 7.62
CA LEU A 254 0.07 1.39 8.88
C LEU A 254 -0.39 0.49 10.03
N LYS A 255 -0.72 -0.78 9.78
CA LYS A 255 -1.31 -1.70 10.76
C LYS A 255 -2.54 -1.10 11.43
N TYR A 256 -3.43 -0.53 10.63
CA TYR A 256 -4.60 0.21 11.07
C TYR A 256 -5.85 -0.22 10.31
N PHE A 257 -7.01 -0.10 10.95
CA PHE A 257 -8.32 -0.33 10.35
C PHE A 257 -9.14 0.95 10.47
N HIS A 258 -9.36 1.63 9.35
CA HIS A 258 -10.24 2.78 9.31
C HIS A 258 -11.70 2.33 9.10
N PRO A 259 -12.70 2.99 9.70
CA PRO A 259 -14.09 2.66 9.46
C PRO A 259 -14.44 2.70 7.97
N LYS A 260 -15.09 1.65 7.46
CA LYS A 260 -15.48 1.57 6.03
C LYS A 260 -16.36 2.75 5.62
N MET A 261 -17.31 3.13 6.48
CA MET A 261 -18.20 4.28 6.28
C MET A 261 -17.48 5.63 6.22
N ALA A 262 -16.21 5.70 6.65
CA ALA A 262 -15.36 6.88 6.61
C ALA A 262 -14.18 6.74 5.61
N THR A 263 -14.13 5.66 4.82
CA THR A 263 -13.09 5.43 3.81
C THR A 263 -13.61 5.74 2.40
N ARG A 264 -12.84 6.46 1.58
CA ARG A 264 -13.12 6.77 0.16
C ARG A 264 -11.96 6.22 -0.67
N ASP A 265 -12.12 5.04 -1.25
CA ASP A 265 -11.10 4.44 -2.12
C ASP A 265 -11.39 4.75 -3.59
N THR A 266 -10.60 5.66 -4.17
CA THR A 266 -10.73 6.11 -5.56
C THR A 266 -10.41 5.04 -6.59
N ALA A 267 -9.75 3.94 -6.21
CA ALA A 267 -9.46 2.83 -7.12
C ALA A 267 -10.66 1.90 -7.33
N GLN A 268 -11.63 1.91 -6.39
CA GLN A 268 -12.77 0.99 -6.39
C GLN A 268 -14.08 1.62 -6.85
N ILE A 269 -14.11 2.95 -7.06
CA ILE A 269 -15.35 3.68 -7.35
C ILE A 269 -15.65 3.70 -8.87
N PRO A 270 -16.79 3.14 -9.32
CA PRO A 270 -17.14 3.15 -10.75
C PRO A 270 -17.32 4.54 -11.36
N LEU A 271 -17.68 5.54 -10.54
CA LEU A 271 -17.94 6.92 -10.99
C LEU A 271 -16.72 7.56 -11.67
N LEU A 272 -15.51 7.33 -11.14
CA LEU A 272 -14.29 7.87 -11.76
C LEU A 272 -14.02 7.22 -13.12
N ASN A 273 -14.19 5.90 -13.22
CA ASN A 273 -14.02 5.20 -14.49
C ASN A 273 -15.03 5.67 -15.54
N ARG A 274 -16.31 5.81 -15.16
CA ARG A 274 -17.34 6.33 -16.05
C ARG A 274 -16.97 7.71 -16.60
N ARG A 275 -16.54 8.63 -15.74
CA ARG A 275 -16.12 9.97 -16.16
C ARG A 275 -14.86 9.94 -17.01
N ALA A 276 -13.95 9.00 -16.77
CA ALA A 276 -12.73 8.84 -17.54
C ALA A 276 -12.95 8.12 -18.88
N GLY A 277 -14.13 7.53 -19.11
CA GLY A 277 -14.38 6.65 -20.26
C GLY A 277 -13.68 5.29 -20.16
N PHE A 278 -13.37 4.83 -18.94
CA PHE A 278 -12.83 3.50 -18.68
C PHE A 278 -13.94 2.50 -18.30
N PRO A 279 -13.73 1.19 -18.47
CA PRO A 279 -14.68 0.18 -17.98
C PRO A 279 -14.95 0.32 -16.48
N GLU A 280 -16.22 0.32 -16.08
CA GLU A 280 -16.62 0.62 -14.69
C GLU A 280 -16.03 -0.34 -13.65
N HIS A 281 -15.84 -1.61 -14.01
CA HIS A 281 -15.31 -2.65 -13.13
C HIS A 281 -13.77 -2.75 -13.14
N GLU A 282 -13.08 -1.90 -13.89
CA GLU A 282 -11.62 -1.88 -13.94
C GLU A 282 -11.04 -1.14 -12.72
N ALA A 283 -9.99 -1.67 -12.09
CA ALA A 283 -9.19 -0.90 -11.13
C ALA A 283 -8.16 -0.02 -11.87
N ALA A 284 -8.62 1.10 -12.44
CA ALA A 284 -7.75 2.01 -13.19
C ALA A 284 -6.71 2.65 -12.25
N SER A 285 -5.44 2.61 -12.65
CA SER A 285 -4.35 3.21 -11.85
C SER A 285 -4.53 4.71 -11.67
N LEU A 286 -4.08 5.24 -10.53
CA LEU A 286 -4.05 6.68 -10.23
C LEU A 286 -3.47 7.50 -11.38
N LYS A 287 -2.37 7.05 -11.99
CA LYS A 287 -1.72 7.70 -13.13
C LYS A 287 -2.64 7.84 -14.34
N ARG A 288 -3.38 6.78 -14.68
CA ARG A 288 -4.35 6.80 -15.80
C ARG A 288 -5.52 7.73 -15.52
N LEU A 289 -6.10 7.65 -14.32
CA LEU A 289 -7.21 8.51 -13.93
C LEU A 289 -6.79 9.98 -13.91
N THR A 290 -5.65 10.29 -13.31
CA THR A 290 -5.11 11.66 -13.23
C THR A 290 -4.82 12.22 -14.62
N LYS A 291 -4.22 11.43 -15.50
CA LYS A 291 -3.98 11.84 -16.89
C LYS A 291 -5.27 12.14 -17.65
N GLN A 292 -6.27 11.28 -17.49
CA GLN A 292 -7.51 11.38 -18.26
C GLN A 292 -8.44 12.49 -17.75
N LEU A 293 -8.54 12.65 -16.44
CA LEU A 293 -9.52 13.53 -15.80
C LEU A 293 -8.95 14.89 -15.37
N LEU A 294 -7.67 14.94 -15.01
CA LEU A 294 -6.99 16.16 -14.55
C LEU A 294 -5.97 16.68 -15.56
N HIS A 295 -5.81 15.99 -16.70
CA HIS A 295 -4.86 16.35 -17.76
C HIS A 295 -3.42 16.55 -17.26
N ARG A 296 -3.03 15.80 -16.22
CA ARG A 296 -1.73 15.89 -15.56
C ARG A 296 -1.03 14.53 -15.57
N ASP A 297 0.23 14.51 -16.01
CA ASP A 297 1.09 13.35 -15.81
C ASP A 297 1.70 13.42 -14.40
N ILE A 298 1.55 12.34 -13.64
CA ILE A 298 2.16 12.13 -12.31
C ILE A 298 3.10 10.92 -12.33
N GLN A 299 3.91 10.76 -11.28
CA GLN A 299 4.86 9.64 -11.17
C GLN A 299 5.77 9.59 -12.41
N VAL A 300 6.31 10.75 -12.78
CA VAL A 300 7.20 10.93 -13.93
C VAL A 300 8.66 10.79 -13.51
N GLY A 301 9.51 10.33 -14.43
CA GLY A 301 10.94 10.18 -14.18
C GLY A 301 11.36 8.82 -13.61
N ARG A 302 12.56 8.77 -13.00
CA ARG A 302 13.22 7.54 -12.53
C ARG A 302 13.44 7.51 -11.01
N ASP A 303 13.05 8.56 -10.32
CA ASP A 303 13.30 8.72 -8.88
C ASP A 303 12.27 8.06 -7.98
N GLY A 304 11.31 7.34 -8.56
CA GLY A 304 10.19 6.74 -7.83
C GLY A 304 9.01 7.68 -7.70
N HIS A 305 8.00 7.26 -6.95
CA HIS A 305 6.79 8.02 -6.73
C HIS A 305 6.97 9.00 -5.55
N SER A 306 6.06 9.97 -5.50
CA SER A 306 5.99 10.93 -4.41
C SER A 306 4.61 10.82 -3.78
N SER A 307 4.53 10.21 -2.61
CA SER A 307 3.29 10.19 -1.83
C SER A 307 2.58 11.54 -1.65
N VAL A 308 3.28 12.68 -1.66
CA VAL A 308 2.61 14.00 -1.63
C VAL A 308 1.88 14.30 -2.95
N GLU A 309 2.51 13.98 -4.09
CA GLU A 309 1.89 14.11 -5.41
C GLU A 309 0.67 13.19 -5.52
N ASP A 310 0.82 11.94 -5.08
CA ASP A 310 -0.22 10.92 -5.18
C ASP A 310 -1.41 11.22 -4.25
N ALA A 311 -1.16 11.67 -3.01
CA ALA A 311 -2.23 12.10 -2.10
C ALA A 311 -2.99 13.33 -2.63
N ARG A 312 -2.30 14.30 -3.26
CA ARG A 312 -2.95 15.47 -3.89
C ARG A 312 -3.80 15.06 -5.08
N ALA A 313 -3.24 14.27 -5.99
CA ALA A 313 -3.97 13.76 -7.15
C ALA A 313 -5.23 12.99 -6.73
N THR A 314 -5.10 12.16 -5.69
CA THR A 314 -6.22 11.42 -5.12
C THR A 314 -7.32 12.33 -4.55
N MET A 315 -6.96 13.37 -3.80
CA MET A 315 -7.92 14.35 -3.29
C MET A 315 -8.61 15.12 -4.43
N GLU A 316 -7.86 15.53 -5.44
CA GLU A 316 -8.41 16.22 -6.63
C GLU A 316 -9.41 15.33 -7.38
N LEU A 317 -9.09 14.05 -7.60
CA LEU A 317 -10.00 13.08 -8.21
C LEU A 317 -11.27 12.90 -7.38
N TYR A 318 -11.15 12.76 -6.07
CA TYR A 318 -12.31 12.66 -5.19
C TYR A 318 -13.23 13.87 -5.30
N LYS A 319 -12.69 15.10 -5.30
CA LYS A 319 -13.49 16.32 -5.42
C LYS A 319 -14.33 16.37 -6.69
N MET A 320 -13.85 15.80 -7.79
CA MET A 320 -14.63 15.74 -9.02
C MET A 320 -15.97 15.03 -8.81
N ILE A 321 -15.97 13.95 -8.05
CA ILE A 321 -17.13 13.08 -7.84
C ILE A 321 -17.77 13.22 -6.45
N GLU A 322 -17.27 14.11 -5.60
CA GLU A 322 -17.67 14.25 -4.20
C GLU A 322 -19.19 14.35 -4.03
N THR A 323 -19.84 15.26 -4.76
CA THR A 323 -21.29 15.49 -4.65
C THR A 323 -22.08 14.23 -4.98
N GLU A 324 -21.72 13.52 -6.05
CA GLU A 324 -22.40 12.29 -6.47
C GLU A 324 -22.14 11.14 -5.50
N TRP A 325 -20.88 10.99 -5.06
CA TRP A 325 -20.47 9.93 -4.14
C TRP A 325 -21.15 10.09 -2.79
N GLU A 326 -21.08 11.27 -2.18
CA GLU A 326 -21.65 11.49 -0.85
C GLU A 326 -23.19 11.45 -0.87
N LYS A 327 -23.82 11.85 -1.99
CA LYS A 327 -25.27 11.64 -2.18
C LYS A 327 -25.61 10.15 -2.24
N HIS A 328 -24.87 9.36 -3.01
CA HIS A 328 -25.08 7.91 -3.09
C HIS A 328 -24.94 7.24 -1.71
N LEU A 329 -23.89 7.58 -0.96
CA LEU A 329 -23.69 7.08 0.40
C LEU A 329 -24.80 7.50 1.37
N ALA A 330 -25.35 8.71 1.23
CA ALA A 330 -26.46 9.17 2.06
C ALA A 330 -27.75 8.39 1.79
N LEU A 331 -28.02 8.07 0.53
CA LEU A 331 -29.20 7.27 0.15
C LEU A 331 -29.07 5.83 0.61
N SER A 332 -27.90 5.20 0.47
CA SER A 332 -27.68 3.82 0.93
C SER A 332 -27.87 3.67 2.45
N ARG A 333 -27.51 4.70 3.24
CA ARG A 333 -27.69 4.69 4.70
C ARG A 333 -29.15 4.78 5.15
N GLN A 334 -30.05 5.25 4.29
CA GLN A 334 -31.48 5.35 4.62
C GLN A 334 -32.23 4.04 4.35
N GLN A 335 -31.55 3.06 3.75
CA GLN A 335 -32.13 1.77 3.35
C GLN A 335 -31.71 0.61 4.27
N GLU A 336 -30.80 0.85 5.22
CA GLU A 336 -30.35 -0.09 6.26
C GLU A 336 -31.07 0.17 7.59
#